data_AF-A0A0W8JK43-F1
#
_entry.id   AF-A0A0W8JK43-F1
#
_cell.length_a   1.000
_cell.length_b   1.000
_cell.length_c   1.000
_cell.angle_alpha   90.00
_cell.angle_beta   90.00
_cell.angle_gamma   90.00
#
_symmetry.space_group_name_H-M   'P 1'
#
loop_
_entity.id
_entity.type
_entity.pdbx_description
1 polymer ?
#
loop_
_entity_poly.entity_id
_entity_poly.type
_entity_poly.pdbx_seq_one_letter_code
_entity_poly.pdbx_strand_id
1 'polypeptide(L)' 'MFANNPNGADASALLYSIIETAKANGLVLYDYMVKCMKELAEAEPDINSLLLWNFSH' A
#
# COMPACT_ATOMS: atom_id res chain seq x y z
N MET A 1 8.57 13.95 -9.98
CA MET A 1 9.63 13.24 -9.22
C MET A 1 9.68 13.85 -7.83
N PHE A 2 9.21 13.12 -6.82
CA PHE A 2 9.10 13.57 -5.43
C PHE A 2 10.46 13.58 -4.68
N ALA A 3 11.57 13.48 -5.42
CA ALA A 3 12.91 13.18 -4.90
C ALA A 3 13.69 14.40 -4.36
N ASN A 4 13.12 15.61 -4.35
CA ASN A 4 13.83 16.83 -3.93
C ASN A 4 13.74 17.15 -2.42
N ASN A 5 12.96 16.37 -1.66
CA ASN A 5 12.90 16.45 -0.20
C ASN A 5 13.17 15.03 0.34
N PRO A 6 14.04 14.83 1.36
CA PRO A 6 14.22 13.53 2.01
C PRO A 6 12.88 12.83 2.33
N ASN A 7 11.88 13.56 2.82
CA ASN A 7 10.54 12.99 3.08
C ASN A 7 9.83 12.48 1.81
N GLY A 8 10.06 13.14 0.66
CA GLY A 8 9.48 12.75 -0.61
C GLY A 8 10.22 11.59 -1.29
N ALA A 9 11.53 11.50 -1.09
CA ALA A 9 12.34 10.34 -1.49
C ALA A 9 11.95 9.10 -0.67
N ASP A 10 11.78 9.24 0.65
CA ASP A 10 11.34 8.16 1.52
C ASP A 10 9.92 7.70 1.20
N ALA A 11 8.99 8.64 0.97
CA ALA A 11 7.63 8.32 0.55
C ALA A 11 7.61 7.59 -0.81
N SER A 12 8.46 7.97 -1.75
CA SER A 12 8.54 7.30 -3.05
C SER A 12 9.21 5.93 -2.95
N ALA A 13 10.22 5.74 -2.09
CA ALA A 13 10.80 4.43 -1.80
C ALA A 13 9.78 3.48 -1.13
N LEU A 14 8.99 3.99 -0.18
CA LEU A 14 7.89 3.23 0.45
C LEU A 14 6.84 2.80 -0.57
N LEU A 15 6.39 3.72 -1.43
CA LEU A 15 5.44 3.41 -2.51
C LEU A 15 6.01 2.34 -3.45
N TYR A 16 7.27 2.45 -3.86
CA TYR A 16 7.93 1.43 -4.69
C TYR A 16 7.96 0.06 -4.01
N SER A 17 8.31 0.00 -2.72
CA SER A 17 8.29 -1.25 -1.97
C SER A 17 6.89 -1.89 -1.92
N ILE A 18 5.84 -1.09 -1.72
CA ILE A 18 4.44 -1.57 -1.74
C ILE A 18 4.08 -2.11 -3.12
N ILE A 19 4.46 -1.40 -4.18
CA ILE A 19 4.20 -1.78 -5.57
C ILE A 19 4.85 -3.13 -5.89
N GLU A 20 6.14 -3.28 -5.59
CA GLU A 20 6.88 -4.51 -5.88
C GLU A 20 6.39 -5.68 -5.02
N THR A 21 6.03 -5.43 -3.76
CA THR A 21 5.47 -6.47 -2.88
C THR A 21 4.09 -6.93 -3.37
N ALA A 22 3.21 -6.01 -3.80
CA ALA A 22 1.91 -6.36 -4.36
C ALA A 22 2.05 -7.18 -5.65
N LYS A 23 2.97 -6.79 -6.54
CA LYS A 23 3.29 -7.57 -7.76
C LYS A 23 3.79 -8.98 -7.43
N ALA A 24 4.70 -9.10 -6.46
CA ALA A 24 5.26 -10.39 -6.06
C ALA A 24 4.19 -11.35 -5.48
N ASN A 25 3.11 -10.81 -4.92
CA ASN A 25 1.97 -11.58 -4.40
C ASN A 25 0.81 -11.71 -5.42
N GLY A 26 1.02 -11.33 -6.68
CA GLY A 26 -0.01 -11.43 -7.73
C GLY A 26 -1.21 -10.50 -7.54
N LEU A 27 -1.08 -9.47 -6.71
CA LEU A 27 -2.18 -8.57 -6.36
C LEU A 27 -2.39 -7.52 -7.43
N VAL A 28 -3.66 -7.23 -7.71
CA VAL A 28 -4.05 -6.03 -8.43
C VAL A 28 -3.81 -4.84 -7.49
N LEU A 29 -2.68 -4.17 -7.68
CA LEU A 29 -2.22 -3.05 -6.85
C LEU A 29 -3.30 -1.98 -6.64
N TYR A 30 -4.06 -1.67 -7.69
CA TYR A 30 -5.14 -0.68 -7.63
C TYR A 30 -6.21 -1.08 -6.61
N ASP A 31 -6.67 -2.33 -6.63
CA ASP A 31 -7.70 -2.83 -5.73
C ASP A 31 -7.21 -2.83 -4.28
N TYR A 32 -5.95 -3.22 -4.07
CA TYR A 32 -5.30 -3.17 -2.76
C TYR A 32 -5.23 -1.73 -2.23
N MET A 33 -4.75 -0.77 -3.02
CA MET A 33 -4.68 0.64 -2.63
C MET A 33 -6.05 1.23 -2.32
N VAL A 34 -7.07 0.92 -3.14
CA VAL A 34 -8.44 1.37 -2.89
C VAL A 34 -8.98 0.80 -1.58
N LYS A 35 -8.71 -0.47 -1.28
CA LYS A 35 -9.15 -1.08 -0.02
C LYS A 35 -8.43 -0.48 1.19
N CYS A 36 -7.11 -0.27 1.10
CA CYS A 36 -6.36 0.44 2.13
C CYS A 36 -6.92 1.85 2.40
N MET A 37 -7.19 2.64 1.36
CA MET A 37 -7.73 3.99 1.53
C MET A 37 -9.14 4.00 2.14
N LYS A 38 -9.98 3.01 1.80
CA LYS A 38 -11.32 2.87 2.39
C LYS A 38 -11.25 2.49 3.87
N GLU A 39 -10.42 1.52 4.21
CA GLU A 39 -10.26 1.06 5.59
C GLU A 39 -9.64 2.15 6.47
N LEU A 40 -8.61 2.86 5.98
CA LEU A 40 -8.01 3.99 6.71
C LEU A 40 -8.96 5.18 6.89
N ALA A 41 -10.05 5.25 6.14
CA ALA A 41 -11.07 6.29 6.29
C ALA A 41 -12.11 5.96 7.38
N GLU A 42 -12.09 4.73 7.93
CA GLU A 42 -12.98 4.35 9.04
C GLU A 42 -12.51 4.92 10.38
N ALA A 43 -13.45 5.07 11.33
CA ALA A 43 -13.15 5.58 12.66
C ALA A 43 -12.25 4.64 13.47
N GLU A 44 -12.38 3.32 13.24
CA GLU A 44 -11.57 2.27 13.83
C GLU A 44 -11.09 1.33 12.71
N PRO A 45 -9.95 1.63 12.06
CA PRO A 45 -9.46 0.86 10.92
C PRO A 45 -8.94 -0.52 11.35
N ASP A 46 -9.38 -1.59 10.69
CA ASP A 46 -8.81 -2.94 10.87
C ASP A 46 -7.56 -3.10 10.00
N ILE A 47 -6.42 -2.72 10.58
CA ILE A 47 -5.11 -2.86 9.95
C ILE A 47 -4.78 -4.32 9.62
N ASN A 48 -5.29 -5.29 10.39
CA ASN A 48 -5.02 -6.70 10.11
C ASN A 48 -5.65 -7.14 8.81
N SER A 49 -6.84 -6.62 8.47
CA SER A 49 -7.52 -6.89 7.21
C SER A 49 -6.69 -6.43 5.99
N LEU A 50 -5.86 -5.40 6.17
CA LEU A 50 -5.01 -4.80 5.13
C LEU A 50 -3.70 -5.56 4.89
N LEU A 51 -3.39 -6.56 5.70
CA LEU A 51 -2.15 -7.32 5.54
C LEU A 51 -2.20 -8.14 4.24
N LEU A 52 -1.09 -8.10 3.49
CA LEU A 52 -1.01 -8.55 2.10
C LEU A 52 -1.43 -10.02 1.89
N TRP A 53 -1.21 -10.88 2.90
CA TRP A 53 -1.60 -12.29 2.82
C TRP A 53 -3.13 -12.51 2.80
N ASN A 54 -3.93 -11.54 3.22
CA ASN A 54 -5.41 -11.62 3.10
C ASN A 54 -5.91 -11.39 1.67
N PHE A 55 -5.03 -10.95 0.78
CA PHE A 55 -5.34 -10.69 -0.62
C PHE A 55 -4.73 -11.73 -1.56
N SER A 56 -3.78 -12.53 -1.07
CA SER A 56 -3.16 -13.61 -1.82
C SER A 56 -4.20 -14.74 -2.00
N HIS A 57 -4.47 -15.11 -3.25
CA HIS A 57 -5.30 -16.26 -3.61
C HIS A 57 -4.43 -17.44 -4.04
#